data_AF-A0A0Q4XLY1-F1
#
_entry.id   AF-A0A0Q4XLY1-F1
#
_cell.length_a   1.000
_cell.length_b   1.000
_cell.length_c   1.000
_cell.angle_alpha   90.00
_cell.angle_beta   90.00
_cell.angle_gamma   90.00
#
_symmetry.space_group_name_H-M   'P 1'
#
loop_
_entity.id
_entity.type
_entity.pdbx_description
1 polymer ?
#
loop_
_entity_poly.entity_id
_entity_poly.type
_entity_poly.pdbx_seq_one_letter_code
_entity_poly.pdbx_strand_id
1 'polypeptide(L)'
;MDFVEAKSGAAREIALAFGVPPLLLGLPGDNTHANYAEANRAFYRQTVIPLVRRTAESLAHWLEPAFGPARLEPDLDAIEALAPERESLWRRVGDADFLTDAEKRAAVGYGAAD
;
A
#
# COMPACT_ATOMS: atom_id res chain seq x y z
N MET A 1 9.91 39.15 9.23
CA MET A 1 10.26 37.80 8.75
C MET A 1 9.08 36.90 9.11
N ASP A 2 8.42 36.31 8.13
CA ASP A 2 7.25 35.44 8.40
C ASP A 2 7.73 34.02 8.72
N PHE A 3 7.89 33.75 10.01
CA PHE A 3 8.34 32.46 10.51
C PHE A 3 7.25 31.38 10.47
N VAL A 4 5.98 31.76 10.36
CA VAL A 4 4.86 30.80 10.36
C VAL A 4 4.77 30.13 8.99
N GLU A 5 4.92 30.91 7.92
CA GLU A 5 4.99 30.38 6.56
C GLU A 5 6.24 29.51 6.37
N ALA A 6 7.40 29.99 6.82
CA ALA A 6 8.66 29.22 6.77
C ALA A 6 8.58 27.89 7.53
N LYS A 7 7.97 27.89 8.73
CA LYS A 7 7.74 26.66 9.52
C LYS A 7 6.82 25.67 8.79
N SER A 8 5.79 26.19 8.12
CA SER A 8 4.84 25.37 7.37
C SER A 8 5.49 24.76 6.12
N GLY A 9 6.36 25.51 5.44
CA GLY A 9 7.20 25.02 4.35
C GLY A 9 8.13 23.89 4.80
N ALA A 10 8.87 24.10 5.90
CA ALA A 10 9.77 23.10 6.46
C ALA A 10 9.04 21.80 6.85
N ALA A 11 7.84 21.90 7.44
CA ALA A 11 7.04 20.73 7.78
C ALA A 11 6.66 19.89 6.54
N ARG A 12 6.35 20.54 5.41
CA ARG A 12 6.05 19.86 4.13
C ARG A 12 7.28 19.17 3.56
N GLU A 13 8.42 19.84 3.57
CA GLU A 13 9.69 19.28 3.07
C GLU A 13 10.09 18.02 3.86
N ILE A 14 9.96 18.06 5.19
CA ILE A 14 10.21 16.90 6.04
C ILE A 14 9.27 15.75 5.69
N ALA A 15 7.96 16.02 5.53
CA ALA A 15 6.99 15.00 5.18
C ALA A 15 7.33 14.31 3.84
N LEU A 16 7.67 15.10 2.83
CA LEU A 16 8.07 14.62 1.51
C LEU A 16 9.36 13.79 1.55
N ALA A 17 10.32 14.15 2.39
CA ALA A 17 11.55 13.37 2.58
C ALA A 17 11.28 11.94 3.08
N PHE A 18 10.21 11.74 3.85
CA PHE A 18 9.74 10.43 4.30
C PHE A 18 8.69 9.79 3.37
N GLY A 19 8.35 10.44 2.25
CA GLY A 19 7.30 9.97 1.33
C GLY A 19 5.90 10.02 1.95
N VAL A 20 5.67 10.85 2.98
CA VAL A 20 4.37 11.03 3.63
C VAL A 20 3.66 12.22 2.98
N PRO A 21 2.46 12.06 2.39
CA PRO A 21 1.70 13.17 1.84
C PRO A 21 1.36 14.20 2.94
N PRO A 22 1.64 15.50 2.73
CA PRO A 22 1.33 16.56 3.70
C PRO A 22 -0.14 16.59 4.16
N LEU A 23 -1.06 16.19 3.27
CA LEU A 23 -2.49 16.08 3.55
C LEU A 23 -2.79 15.13 4.71
N LEU A 24 -2.08 14.00 4.82
CA LEU A 24 -2.27 13.02 5.91
C LEU A 24 -1.79 13.56 7.27
N LEU A 25 -0.94 14.60 7.26
CA LEU A 25 -0.43 15.27 8.46
C LEU A 25 -1.29 16.47 8.88
N GLY A 26 -2.38 16.75 8.17
CA GLY A 26 -3.26 17.89 8.46
C GLY A 26 -2.63 19.25 8.15
N LEU A 27 -1.58 19.30 7.32
CA LEU A 27 -0.93 20.56 6.95
C LEU A 27 -1.87 21.38 6.02
N PRO A 28 -2.02 22.69 6.24
CA PRO A 28 -3.02 23.52 5.56
C PRO A 28 -2.71 23.64 4.06
N GLY A 29 -3.67 23.31 3.18
CA GLY A 29 -3.50 23.47 1.73
C GLY A 29 -4.62 22.88 0.86
N ASP A 30 -4.95 21.58 1.00
CA ASP A 30 -5.85 20.88 0.06
C ASP A 30 -6.68 19.78 0.73
N ASN A 31 -7.66 20.14 1.57
CA ASN A 31 -8.42 19.16 2.37
C ASN A 31 -9.82 18.88 1.79
N THR A 32 -9.93 17.90 0.88
CA THR A 32 -11.21 17.22 0.59
C THR A 32 -11.13 15.74 0.93
N HIS A 33 -12.28 15.07 1.14
CA HIS A 33 -12.32 13.63 1.40
C HIS A 33 -11.77 12.79 0.23
N ALA A 34 -12.04 13.20 -1.02
CA ALA A 34 -11.52 12.53 -2.21
C ALA A 34 -9.99 12.62 -2.25
N ASN A 35 -9.43 13.81 -2.01
CA ASN A 35 -7.98 14.02 -1.94
C ASN A 35 -7.35 13.15 -0.85
N TYR A 36 -8.01 12.99 0.30
CA TYR A 36 -7.50 12.18 1.41
C TYR A 36 -7.43 10.69 1.04
N ALA A 37 -8.49 10.12 0.47
CA ALA A 37 -8.52 8.71 0.10
C ALA A 37 -7.44 8.38 -0.95
N GLU A 38 -7.25 9.25 -1.93
CA GLU A 38 -6.19 9.11 -2.94
C GLU A 38 -4.79 9.26 -2.35
N ALA A 39 -4.58 10.27 -1.49
CA ALA A 39 -3.30 10.46 -0.80
C ALA A 39 -2.95 9.29 0.10
N ASN A 40 -3.92 8.73 0.82
CA ASN A 40 -3.72 7.55 1.66
C ASN A 40 -3.34 6.33 0.81
N ARG A 41 -4.05 6.08 -0.29
CA ARG A 41 -3.72 5.00 -1.23
C ARG A 41 -2.32 5.18 -1.82
N ALA A 42 -1.97 6.39 -2.25
CA ALA A 42 -0.65 6.72 -2.78
C ALA A 42 0.46 6.48 -1.73
N PHE A 43 0.23 6.91 -0.48
CA PHE A 43 1.15 6.67 0.63
C PHE A 43 1.42 5.20 0.87
N TYR A 44 0.38 4.36 0.91
CA TYR A 44 0.57 2.92 1.05
C TYR A 44 1.34 2.32 -0.14
N ARG A 45 0.96 2.67 -1.37
CA ARG A 45 1.56 2.12 -2.60
C ARG A 45 3.01 2.51 -2.80
N GLN A 46 3.34 3.76 -2.56
CA GLN A 46 4.64 4.34 -2.92
C GLN A 46 5.64 4.33 -1.76
N THR A 47 5.17 4.29 -0.51
CA THR A 47 6.03 4.42 0.67
C THR A 47 5.94 3.19 1.57
N VAL A 48 4.76 2.88 2.12
CA VAL A 48 4.63 1.84 3.16
C VAL A 48 4.93 0.45 2.61
N ILE A 49 4.27 0.04 1.52
CA ILE A 49 4.42 -1.32 0.97
C ILE A 49 5.88 -1.60 0.54
N PRO A 50 6.56 -0.71 -0.21
CA PRO A 50 7.97 -0.94 -0.55
C PRO A 50 8.88 -1.13 0.67
N LEU A 51 8.68 -0.33 1.72
CA LEU A 51 9.45 -0.45 2.97
C LEU A 51 9.15 -1.77 3.69
N VAL A 52 7.88 -2.16 3.78
CA VAL A 52 7.48 -3.43 4.40
C VAL A 52 8.05 -4.61 3.63
N ARG A 53 7.98 -4.62 2.29
CA ARG A 53 8.55 -5.69 1.46
C ARG A 53 10.05 -5.83 1.64
N ARG A 54 10.80 -4.72 1.57
CA ARG A 54 12.25 -4.73 1.81
C ARG A 54 12.61 -5.27 3.19
N THR A 55 11.81 -4.90 4.20
CA THR A 55 12.00 -5.37 5.58
C THR A 55 11.68 -6.86 5.68
N ALA A 56 10.57 -7.30 5.09
CA ALA A 56 10.13 -8.69 5.05
C ALA A 56 11.15 -9.60 4.34
N GLU A 57 11.73 -9.15 3.22
CA GLU A 57 12.82 -9.85 2.53
C GLU A 57 14.07 -9.99 3.41
N SER A 58 14.44 -8.90 4.11
CA SER A 58 15.59 -8.92 5.04
C SER A 58 15.36 -9.89 6.20
N LEU A 59 14.15 -9.93 6.75
CA LEU A 59 13.76 -10.89 7.78
C LEU A 59 13.75 -12.33 7.26
N ALA A 60 13.18 -12.56 6.07
CA ALA A 60 13.11 -13.87 5.45
C ALA A 60 14.51 -14.44 5.24
N HIS A 61 15.44 -13.63 4.71
CA HIS A 61 16.83 -14.03 4.53
C HIS A 61 17.54 -14.31 5.86
N TRP A 62 17.28 -13.50 6.90
CA TRP A 62 17.85 -13.74 8.22
C TRP A 62 17.36 -15.05 8.87
N LEU A 63 16.11 -15.45 8.61
CA LEU A 63 15.49 -16.67 9.14
C LEU A 63 15.88 -17.94 8.36
N GLU A 64 16.29 -17.79 7.10
CA GLU A 64 16.57 -18.88 6.17
C GLU A 64 17.51 -19.98 6.73
N PRO A 65 18.59 -19.70 7.47
CA PRO A 65 19.46 -20.75 8.01
C PRO A 65 18.80 -21.68 9.01
N ALA A 66 17.77 -21.20 9.73
CA ALA A 66 17.07 -21.97 10.77
C ALA A 66 15.82 -22.68 10.24
N PHE A 67 15.14 -22.10 9.26
CA PHE A 67 13.82 -22.55 8.79
C PHE A 67 13.79 -22.99 7.33
N GLY A 68 14.91 -22.86 6.61
CA GLY A 68 14.96 -23.02 5.16
C GLY A 68 14.39 -21.81 4.41
N PRO A 69 14.36 -21.86 3.07
CA PRO A 69 13.86 -20.76 2.24
C PRO A 69 12.42 -20.40 2.60
N ALA A 70 12.20 -19.14 2.97
CA ALA A 70 10.89 -18.61 3.32
C ALA A 70 10.60 -17.33 2.53
N ARG A 71 9.32 -17.06 2.28
CA ARG A 71 8.84 -15.83 1.67
C ARG A 71 7.87 -15.15 2.61
N LEU A 72 8.16 -13.91 2.97
CA LEU A 72 7.28 -13.08 3.78
C LEU A 72 6.66 -12.01 2.89
N GLU A 73 5.33 -11.97 2.83
CA GLU A 73 4.59 -10.98 2.05
C GLU A 73 3.59 -10.22 2.93
N PRO A 74 3.44 -8.90 2.75
CA PRO A 74 2.36 -8.18 3.40
C PRO A 74 1.01 -8.61 2.82
N ASP A 75 0.05 -8.85 3.72
CA ASP A 75 -1.35 -9.02 3.34
C ASP A 75 -1.92 -7.66 2.91
N LEU A 76 -2.03 -7.46 1.59
CA LEU A 76 -2.56 -6.24 1.01
C LEU A 76 -4.09 -6.18 1.08
N ASP A 77 -4.77 -7.32 1.23
CA ASP A 77 -6.22 -7.39 1.34
C ASP A 77 -6.69 -6.91 2.72
N ALA A 78 -5.85 -7.03 3.75
CA ALA A 78 -6.10 -6.45 5.06
C ALA A 78 -6.02 -4.91 5.10
N ILE A 79 -5.53 -4.25 4.04
CA ILE A 79 -5.31 -2.79 4.01
C ILE A 79 -6.55 -2.08 3.42
N GLU A 80 -7.31 -1.41 4.29
CA GLU A 80 -8.54 -0.69 3.90
C GLU A 80 -8.30 0.36 2.81
N ALA A 81 -7.16 1.07 2.84
CA ALA A 81 -6.79 2.07 1.83
C ALA A 81 -6.66 1.50 0.41
N LEU A 82 -6.51 0.18 0.26
CA LEU A 82 -6.38 -0.52 -1.02
C LEU A 82 -7.67 -1.23 -1.45
N ALA A 83 -8.73 -1.17 -0.63
CA ALA A 83 -10.01 -1.83 -0.92
C ALA A 83 -10.58 -1.49 -2.31
N PRO A 84 -10.52 -0.24 -2.82
CA PRO A 84 -11.02 0.07 -4.17
C PRO A 84 -10.23 -0.64 -5.29
N GLU A 85 -8.92 -0.83 -5.11
CA GLU A 85 -8.10 -1.54 -6.10
C GLU A 85 -8.40 -3.05 -6.08
N ARG A 86 -8.60 -3.60 -4.87
CA ARG A 86 -9.04 -4.98 -4.68
C ARG A 86 -10.39 -5.22 -5.34
N GLU A 87 -11.36 -4.36 -5.08
CA GLU A 87 -12.69 -4.44 -5.71
C GLU A 87 -12.60 -4.41 -7.24
N SER A 88 -11.76 -3.52 -7.79
CA SER A 88 -11.52 -3.44 -9.23
C SER A 88 -10.86 -4.70 -9.79
N LEU A 89 -9.94 -5.33 -9.07
CA LEU A 89 -9.37 -6.63 -9.45
C LEU A 89 -10.43 -7.72 -9.46
N TRP A 90 -11.19 -7.84 -8.36
CA TRP A 90 -12.20 -8.88 -8.19
C TRP A 90 -13.30 -8.78 -9.23
N ARG A 91 -13.76 -7.57 -9.54
CA ARG A 91 -14.75 -7.33 -10.61
C ARG A 91 -14.24 -7.82 -11.97
N ARG A 92 -13.02 -7.41 -12.35
CA ARG A 92 -12.41 -7.82 -13.63
C ARG A 92 -12.18 -9.32 -13.74
N VAL A 93 -11.79 -9.97 -12.64
CA VAL A 93 -11.60 -11.44 -12.60
C VAL A 93 -12.94 -12.17 -12.60
N GLY A 94 -13.94 -11.64 -11.88
CA GLY A 94 -15.30 -12.19 -11.85
C GLY A 94 -15.95 -12.19 -13.23
N ASP A 95 -15.85 -11.07 -13.95
CA ASP A 95 -16.44 -10.86 -15.28
C ASP A 95 -15.68 -11.59 -16.42
N ALA A 96 -14.54 -12.23 -16.13
CA ALA A 96 -13.76 -12.97 -17.11
C ALA A 96 -14.36 -14.37 -17.35
N ASP A 97 -15.34 -14.47 -18.25
CA ASP A 97 -16.05 -15.73 -18.55
C ASP A 97 -15.17 -16.85 -19.15
N PHE A 98 -13.99 -16.49 -19.66
CA PHE A 98 -13.04 -17.44 -20.22
C PHE A 98 -12.16 -18.13 -19.17
N LEU A 99 -12.17 -17.65 -17.92
CA LEU A 99 -11.43 -18.24 -16.81
C LEU A 99 -12.30 -19.24 -16.04
N THR A 100 -11.70 -20.36 -15.68
CA THR A 100 -12.26 -21.33 -14.72
C THR A 100 -12.27 -20.76 -13.30
N ASP A 101 -13.10 -21.32 -12.43
CA ASP A 101 -13.16 -20.92 -11.01
C ASP A 101 -11.81 -21.08 -10.30
N ALA A 102 -11.04 -22.11 -10.64
CA ALA A 102 -9.70 -22.32 -10.10
C ALA A 102 -8.73 -21.20 -10.52
N GLU A 103 -8.77 -20.79 -11.80
CA GLU A 103 -7.96 -19.67 -12.30
C GLU A 103 -8.39 -18.34 -11.67
N LYS A 104 -9.70 -18.12 -11.50
CA LYS A 104 -10.23 -16.92 -10.83
C LYS A 104 -9.75 -16.85 -9.37
N ARG A 105 -9.86 -17.94 -8.61
CA ARG A 105 -9.39 -18.00 -7.21
C ARG A 105 -7.88 -17.81 -7.09
N ALA A 106 -7.09 -18.39 -7.99
CA ALA A 106 -5.65 -18.18 -8.03
C ALA A 106 -5.31 -16.70 -8.31
N ALA A 107 -6.02 -16.05 -9.25
CA ALA A 107 -5.82 -14.64 -9.59
C ALA A 107 -6.15 -13.67 -8.45
N VAL A 108 -7.05 -14.03 -7.53
CA VAL A 108 -7.41 -13.22 -6.36
C VAL A 108 -6.76 -13.71 -5.05
N GLY A 109 -5.80 -14.64 -5.10
CA GLY A 109 -4.97 -15.03 -3.95
C GLY A 109 -5.53 -16.16 -3.06
N TYR A 110 -6.65 -16.79 -3.41
CA TYR A 110 -7.25 -17.89 -2.63
C TYR A 110 -6.73 -19.30 -3.00
N GLY A 111 -5.87 -19.43 -4.02
CA GLY A 111 -5.36 -20.70 -4.51
C GLY A 111 -6.43 -21.59 -5.16
N ALA A 112 -6.01 -22.78 -5.65
CA ALA A 112 -6.96 -23.78 -6.13
C ALA A 112 -7.87 -24.24 -4.98
N ALA A 113 -9.15 -24.52 -5.28
CA ALA A 113 -9.99 -25.23 -4.32
C ALA A 113 -9.52 -26.70 -4.29
N ASP A 114 -9.32 -27.24 -3.09
CA ASP A 114 -9.06 -28.67 -2.87
C ASP A 114 -10.27 -29.54 -3.26
#